data_AF-A0A4Q3UUU4-F1
#
_entry.id   AF-A0A4Q3UUU4-F1
#
_cell.length_a   1.000
_cell.length_b   1.000
_cell.length_c   1.000
_cell.angle_alpha   90.00
_cell.angle_beta   90.00
_cell.angle_gamma   90.00
#
_symmetry.space_group_name_H-M   'P 1'
#
loop_
_entity.id
_entity.type
_entity.pdbx_description
1 polymer ?
#
loop_
_entity_poly.entity_id
_entity_poly.type
_entity_poly.pdbx_seq_one_letter_code
_entity_poly.pdbx_strand_id
1 'polypeptide(L)'
;MNTTLERFIKAQQATYDQAEREILRGRKTSHWMWFIFPQLKGLGRSETALYYGIQNLEEAVAYLRHPILGSRLIKLIEILTKAEGKSAFEIFGSPDDMKL
;
A
#
# COMPACT_ATOMS: atom_id res chain seq x y z
N MET A 1 -20.61 9.31 6.80
CA MET A 1 -19.48 9.06 7.71
C MET A 1 -18.52 8.13 6.99
N ASN A 2 -17.43 8.68 6.44
CA ASN A 2 -16.41 7.95 5.66
C ASN A 2 -15.22 7.59 6.56
N THR A 3 -15.49 7.35 7.84
CA THR A 3 -14.52 7.23 8.94
C THR A 3 -13.59 6.04 8.79
N THR A 4 -13.93 5.07 7.95
CA THR A 4 -13.13 3.90 7.67
C THR A 4 -11.85 4.28 6.91
N LEU A 5 -11.91 5.03 5.81
CA LEU A 5 -10.74 5.26 4.94
C LEU A 5 -9.76 6.32 5.45
N GLU A 6 -10.17 7.17 6.39
CA GLU A 6 -9.33 8.25 6.94
C GLU A 6 -8.02 7.74 7.54
N ARG A 7 -8.01 6.51 8.09
CA ARG A 7 -6.79 5.91 8.65
C ARG A 7 -5.68 5.80 7.62
N PHE A 8 -6.03 5.46 6.37
CA PHE A 8 -5.07 5.39 5.27
C PHE A 8 -4.58 6.77 4.86
N ILE A 9 -5.49 7.74 4.75
CA ILE A 9 -5.14 9.12 4.39
C ILE A 9 -4.15 9.71 5.40
N LYS A 10 -4.45 9.58 6.69
CA LYS A 10 -3.59 10.08 7.77
C LYS A 10 -2.21 9.43 7.74
N ALA A 11 -2.14 8.10 7.56
CA ALA A 11 -0.87 7.38 7.47
C ALA A 11 -0.05 7.79 6.23
N GLN A 12 -0.71 7.94 5.08
CA GLN A 12 -0.06 8.30 3.83
C GLN A 12 0.39 9.77 3.80
N GLN A 13 -0.22 10.66 4.57
CA GLN A 13 0.10 12.10 4.56
C GLN A 13 1.59 12.37 4.83
N ALA A 14 2.21 11.60 5.72
CA ALA A 14 3.63 11.77 6.06
C ALA A 14 4.58 10.84 5.29
N THR A 15 4.05 9.80 4.63
CA THR A 15 4.87 8.68 4.12
C THR A 15 4.77 8.45 2.62
N TYR A 16 3.74 8.99 1.96
CA TYR A 16 3.49 8.73 0.54
C TYR A 16 4.68 9.13 -0.34
N ASP A 17 5.20 10.34 -0.17
CA ASP A 17 6.32 10.84 -0.97
C ASP A 17 7.58 9.99 -0.77
N GLN A 18 7.77 9.44 0.43
CA GLN A 18 8.87 8.52 0.71
C GLN A 18 8.66 7.17 0.03
N ALA A 19 7.45 6.60 0.12
CA ALA A 19 7.11 5.36 -0.55
C ALA A 19 7.28 5.47 -2.07
N GLU A 20 6.81 6.58 -2.68
CA GLU A 20 6.99 6.85 -4.10
C GLU A 20 8.48 6.91 -4.49
N ARG A 21 9.32 7.64 -3.73
CA ARG A 21 10.76 7.70 -3.99
C ARG A 21 11.44 6.33 -3.87
N GLU A 22 11.06 5.52 -2.90
CA GLU A 22 11.61 4.18 -2.70
C GLU A 22 11.20 3.22 -3.83
N ILE A 23 9.94 3.29 -4.27
CA ILE A 23 9.42 2.52 -5.40
C ILE A 23 10.12 2.93 -6.71
N LEU A 24 10.30 4.23 -6.97
CA LEU A 24 11.03 4.73 -8.14
C LEU A 24 12.50 4.28 -8.15
N ARG A 25 13.13 4.16 -6.99
CA ARG A 25 14.49 3.61 -6.85
C ARG A 25 14.51 2.07 -6.94
N GLY A 26 13.34 1.43 -6.93
CA GLY A 26 13.15 -0.01 -6.96
C GLY A 26 13.75 -0.70 -5.73
N ARG A 27 13.68 -0.06 -4.56
CA ARG A 27 14.04 -0.66 -3.27
C ARG A 27 13.33 0.05 -2.11
N LYS A 28 12.45 -0.70 -1.46
CA LYS A 28 11.80 -0.32 -0.21
C LYS A 28 12.79 -0.35 0.94
N THR A 29 12.76 0.68 1.77
CA THR A 29 13.62 0.84 2.95
C THR A 29 12.86 1.27 4.20
N SER A 30 11.59 1.65 4.07
CA SER A 30 10.80 2.20 5.18
C SER A 30 9.48 1.46 5.44
N HIS A 31 8.78 1.86 6.51
CA HIS A 31 7.59 1.18 7.03
C HIS A 31 6.29 1.80 6.50
N TRP A 32 5.85 1.37 5.31
CA TRP A 32 4.63 1.90 4.70
C TRP A 32 3.73 0.87 4.01
N MET A 33 4.14 -0.40 3.95
CA MET A 33 3.48 -1.43 3.13
C MET A 33 1.99 -1.58 3.45
N TRP A 34 1.63 -1.62 4.75
CA TRP A 34 0.27 -1.91 5.20
C TRP A 34 -0.79 -0.91 4.73
N PHE A 35 -0.43 0.35 4.49
CA PHE A 35 -1.38 1.41 4.16
C PHE A 35 -1.15 2.03 2.78
N ILE A 36 -0.06 1.70 2.11
CA ILE A 36 0.17 1.99 0.68
C ILE A 36 -0.39 0.86 -0.19
N PHE A 37 -0.11 -0.40 0.17
CA PHE A 37 -0.64 -1.61 -0.48
C PHE A 37 -1.38 -2.46 0.55
N PRO A 38 -2.57 -2.00 1.00
CA PRO A 38 -3.32 -2.72 2.03
C PRO A 38 -3.86 -4.04 1.50
N GLN A 39 -3.76 -5.08 2.33
CA GLN A 39 -4.31 -6.41 2.05
C GLN A 39 -5.62 -6.63 2.81
N LEU A 40 -6.33 -7.72 2.50
CA LEU A 40 -7.50 -8.13 3.27
C LEU A 40 -7.13 -8.39 4.74
N LYS A 41 -7.97 -7.90 5.65
CA LYS A 41 -7.83 -8.10 7.09
C LYS A 41 -7.88 -9.59 7.41
N GLY A 42 -6.93 -10.04 8.23
CA GLY A 42 -6.78 -11.46 8.60
C GLY A 42 -5.64 -12.18 7.88
N LEU A 43 -5.11 -11.64 6.77
CA LEU A 43 -3.92 -12.20 6.11
C LEU A 43 -2.65 -11.93 6.91
N GLY A 44 -2.54 -10.75 7.52
CA GLY A 44 -1.50 -10.42 8.49
C GLY A 44 -1.97 -10.57 9.93
N ARG A 45 -1.03 -10.92 10.82
CA ARG A 45 -1.31 -11.13 12.26
C ARG A 45 -0.87 -9.97 13.16
N SER A 46 -0.02 -9.06 12.68
CA SER A 46 0.42 -7.92 13.50
C SER A 46 -0.72 -6.93 13.69
N GLU A 47 -0.70 -6.19 14.80
CA GLU A 47 -1.69 -5.15 15.09
C GLU A 47 -1.79 -4.12 13.95
N THR A 48 -0.66 -3.72 13.38
CA THR A 48 -0.61 -2.83 12.21
C THR A 48 -1.31 -3.42 10.99
N ALA A 49 -1.12 -4.72 10.72
CA ALA A 49 -1.79 -5.41 9.61
C ALA A 49 -3.30 -5.57 9.85
N LEU A 50 -3.72 -5.78 11.10
CA LEU A 50 -5.13 -5.83 11.46
C LEU A 50 -5.80 -4.46 11.41
N TYR A 51 -5.07 -3.39 11.78
CA TYR A 51 -5.55 -2.02 11.76
C TYR A 51 -5.71 -1.49 10.33
N TYR A 52 -4.71 -1.68 9.48
CA TYR A 52 -4.75 -1.22 8.08
C TYR A 52 -5.29 -2.25 7.08
N GLY A 53 -5.67 -3.45 7.54
CA GLY A 53 -6.32 -4.42 6.67
C GLY A 53 -7.67 -3.91 6.14
N ILE A 54 -7.94 -4.16 4.86
CA ILE A 54 -9.25 -3.93 4.24
C ILE A 54 -10.24 -4.97 4.78
N GLN A 55 -11.40 -4.55 5.26
CA GLN A 55 -12.33 -5.43 5.96
C GLN A 55 -13.10 -6.35 5.01
N ASN A 56 -13.48 -5.83 3.84
CA ASN A 56 -14.34 -6.52 2.89
C ASN A 56 -14.25 -5.89 1.49
N LEU A 57 -15.00 -6.45 0.53
CA LEU A 57 -15.03 -5.98 -0.85
C LEU A 57 -15.55 -4.54 -0.96
N GLU A 58 -16.54 -4.17 -0.14
CA GLU A 58 -17.12 -2.83 -0.14
C GLU A 58 -16.07 -1.78 0.22
N GLU A 59 -15.24 -2.05 1.24
CA GLU A 59 -14.14 -1.17 1.62
C GLU A 59 -13.04 -1.15 0.55
N ALA A 60 -12.73 -2.28 -0.09
CA ALA A 60 -11.76 -2.33 -1.19
C ALA A 60 -12.20 -1.43 -2.36
N VAL A 61 -13.48 -1.52 -2.76
CA VAL A 61 -14.07 -0.69 -3.80
C VAL A 61 -14.09 0.78 -3.39
N ALA A 62 -14.41 1.07 -2.12
CA ALA A 62 -14.37 2.44 -1.60
C ALA A 62 -12.95 3.01 -1.61
N TYR A 63 -11.94 2.23 -1.24
CA TYR A 63 -10.53 2.61 -1.29
C TYR A 63 -10.12 2.96 -2.73
N LEU A 64 -10.44 2.09 -3.69
CA LEU A 64 -10.11 2.29 -5.10
C LEU A 64 -10.84 3.49 -5.72
N ARG A 65 -12.09 3.74 -5.33
CA ARG A 65 -12.88 4.90 -5.82
C ARG A 65 -12.52 6.22 -5.13
N HIS A 66 -11.80 6.17 -4.01
CA HIS A 66 -11.44 7.37 -3.28
C HIS A 66 -10.46 8.22 -4.11
N PRO A 67 -10.70 9.54 -4.30
CA PRO A 67 -9.93 10.35 -5.25
C PRO A 67 -8.43 10.43 -4.92
N ILE A 68 -8.07 10.39 -3.63
CA ILE A 68 -6.67 10.36 -3.18
C ILE A 68 -6.09 8.93 -3.13
N LEU A 69 -6.70 8.00 -2.39
CA LEU A 69 -6.14 6.65 -2.19
C LEU A 69 -6.07 5.85 -3.50
N GLY A 70 -7.15 5.85 -4.29
CA GLY A 70 -7.21 5.15 -5.56
C GLY A 70 -6.20 5.68 -6.57
N SER A 71 -6.12 7.01 -6.74
CA SER A 71 -5.14 7.62 -7.66
C SER A 71 -3.70 7.32 -7.26
N ARG A 72 -3.41 7.36 -5.96
CA ARG A 72 -2.09 7.02 -5.41
C ARG A 72 -1.73 5.56 -5.64
N LEU A 73 -2.66 4.64 -5.37
CA LEU A 73 -2.46 3.20 -5.58
C LEU A 73 -2.17 2.90 -7.05
N ILE A 74 -3.01 3.40 -7.96
CA ILE A 74 -2.85 3.21 -9.41
C ILE A 74 -1.48 3.74 -9.87
N LYS A 75 -1.12 4.98 -9.49
CA LYS A 75 0.16 5.59 -9.84
C LYS A 75 1.35 4.73 -9.39
N LEU A 76 1.33 4.19 -8.17
CA LEU A 76 2.44 3.37 -7.69
C LEU A 76 2.51 2.00 -8.39
N ILE A 77 1.37 1.38 -8.71
CA ILE A 77 1.31 0.16 -9.52
C ILE A 77 1.85 0.41 -10.94
N GLU A 78 1.53 1.55 -11.55
CA GLU A 78 2.06 1.93 -12.86
C GLU A 78 3.58 2.13 -12.85
N ILE A 79 4.16 2.62 -11.75
CA ILE A 79 5.62 2.72 -11.60
C ILE A 79 6.23 1.32 -11.47
N LEU A 80 5.64 0.46 -10.64
CA LEU A 80 6.14 -0.90 -10.39
C LEU A 80 6.08 -1.79 -11.63
N THR A 81 5.02 -1.70 -12.42
CA THR A 81 4.89 -2.45 -13.68
C THR A 81 5.92 -2.04 -14.74
N LYS A 82 6.54 -0.87 -14.59
CA LYS A 82 7.66 -0.39 -15.44
C LYS A 82 9.03 -0.70 -14.86
N ALA A 83 9.12 -1.27 -13.67
CA ALA A 83 10.39 -1.66 -13.05
C ALA A 83 10.92 -2.95 -13.69
N GLU A 84 11.56 -2.81 -14.85
CA GLU A 84 12.17 -3.95 -15.55
C GLU A 84 13.36 -4.53 -14.78
N GLY A 85 13.51 -5.85 -14.84
CA GLY A 85 14.69 -6.54 -14.31
C GLY A 85 14.78 -6.67 -12.78
N LYS A 86 13.71 -6.35 -12.04
CA LYS A 86 13.62 -6.59 -10.59
C LYS A 86 12.38 -7.40 -10.23
N SER A 87 12.57 -8.40 -9.39
CA SER A 87 11.49 -9.16 -8.75
C SER A 87 10.82 -8.36 -7.62
N ALA A 88 9.61 -8.76 -7.24
CA ALA A 88 8.93 -8.22 -6.06
C ALA A 88 9.79 -8.38 -4.78
N PHE A 89 10.52 -9.50 -4.66
CA PHE A 89 11.45 -9.72 -3.56
C PHE A 89 12.59 -8.70 -3.52
N GLU A 90 13.18 -8.37 -4.67
CA GLU A 90 14.25 -7.37 -4.73
C GLU A 90 13.76 -5.95 -4.41
N ILE A 91 12.52 -5.63 -4.76
CA ILE A 91 11.92 -4.32 -4.51
C ILE A 91 11.45 -4.20 -3.05
N PHE A 92 10.72 -5.18 -2.52
CA PHE A 92 10.03 -5.07 -1.24
C PHE A 92 10.70 -5.83 -0.09
N GLY A 93 11.46 -6.87 -0.40
CA GLY A 93 12.01 -7.80 0.58
C GLY A 93 10.94 -8.65 1.28
N SER A 94 11.38 -9.69 2.00
CA SER A 94 10.47 -10.48 2.83
C SER A 94 10.07 -9.74 4.11
N PRO A 95 8.79 -9.81 4.55
CA PRO A 95 7.67 -10.55 3.97
C PRO A 95 6.76 -9.70 3.05
N ASP A 96 7.22 -8.52 2.65
CA ASP A 96 6.40 -7.58 1.88
C ASP A 96 6.29 -7.96 0.40
N ASP A 97 7.20 -8.79 -0.10
CA ASP A 97 7.17 -9.39 -1.43
C ASP A 97 5.91 -10.21 -1.71
N MET A 98 5.37 -10.87 -0.68
CA MET A 98 4.12 -11.64 -0.75
C MET A 98 2.86 -10.78 -0.64
N LYS A 99 3.00 -9.46 -0.41
CA LYS A 99 1.85 -8.58 -0.20
C LYS A 99 1.28 -7.97 -1.46
N LEU A 100 2.07 -7.94 -2.54
CA LEU A 100 1.74 -7.33 -3.81
C LEU A 100 1.42 -8.38 -4.88
#